data_AF-A0A2E8AUM6-F1
#
_entry.id   AF-A0A2E8AUM6-F1
#
_cell.length_a   1.000
_cell.length_b   1.000
_cell.length_c   1.000
_cell.angle_alpha   90.00
_cell.angle_beta   90.00
_cell.angle_gamma   90.00
#
_symmetry.space_group_name_H-M   'P 1'
#
loop_
_entity.id
_entity.type
_entity.pdbx_description
1 polymer ?
#
loop_
_entity_poly.entity_id
_entity_poly.type
_entity_poly.pdbx_seq_one_letter_code
_entity_poly.pdbx_strand_id
1 'polypeptide(L)'
;MIPEEATPEESMQGIETQLTHVWMVRTFIKHSEEAGEDDELVEVYRALYDFMLSLGGPARSNDAQGYLTQARKKFSKLYRAKDLFVEIQPEIAAHTNFQMAAHSLSAAVDRIGQILGVGKKR
;
A
#
# COMPACT_ATOMS: atom_id res chain seq x y z
N MET A 1 13.65 9.64 -26.60
CA MET A 1 14.46 9.79 -25.37
C MET A 1 14.01 8.67 -24.44
N ILE A 2 14.86 7.66 -24.24
CA ILE A 2 14.57 6.56 -23.31
C ILE A 2 14.67 7.17 -21.90
N PRO A 3 13.68 7.01 -21.00
CA PRO A 3 13.82 7.51 -19.64
C PRO A 3 15.02 6.84 -18.98
N GLU A 4 15.88 7.65 -18.37
CA GLU A 4 16.98 7.18 -17.52
C GLU A 4 16.38 6.32 -16.40
N GLU A 5 16.98 5.16 -16.11
CA GLU A 5 16.52 4.31 -15.01
C GLU A 5 16.60 5.10 -13.70
N ALA A 6 15.51 5.15 -12.94
CA ALA A 6 15.46 5.91 -11.70
C ALA A 6 16.47 5.34 -10.68
N THR A 7 17.16 6.24 -9.99
CA THR A 7 18.07 5.89 -8.89
C THR A 7 17.31 5.20 -7.75
N PRO A 8 18.01 4.45 -6.86
CA PRO A 8 17.39 3.85 -5.68
C PRO A 8 16.69 4.88 -4.79
N GLU A 9 17.27 6.07 -4.64
CA GLU A 9 16.74 7.18 -3.86
C GLU A 9 15.45 7.74 -4.46
N GLU A 10 15.43 7.97 -5.78
CA GLU A 10 14.21 8.41 -6.49
C GLU A 10 13.10 7.35 -6.40
N SER A 11 13.47 6.07 -6.48
CA SER A 11 12.54 4.96 -6.33
C SER A 11 11.96 4.92 -4.91
N MET A 12 12.79 5.07 -3.89
CA MET A 12 12.36 5.16 -2.49
C MET A 12 11.41 6.34 -2.29
N GLN A 13 11.76 7.53 -2.76
CA GLN A 13 10.91 8.72 -2.65
C GLN A 13 9.59 8.57 -3.40
N GLY A 14 9.62 7.92 -4.57
CA GLY A 14 8.42 7.57 -5.32
C GLY A 14 7.48 6.66 -4.53
N ILE A 15 8.01 5.67 -3.80
CA ILE A 15 7.23 4.78 -2.93
C ILE A 15 6.69 5.53 -1.71
N GLU A 16 7.52 6.34 -1.03
CA GLU A 16 7.08 7.15 0.12
C GLU A 16 5.90 8.06 -0.26
N THR A 17 5.90 8.62 -1.46
CA THR A 17 4.77 9.38 -1.99
C THR A 17 3.50 8.51 -2.03
N GLN A 18 3.58 7.28 -2.54
CA GLN A 18 2.44 6.37 -2.58
C GLN A 18 1.99 5.93 -1.18
N LEU A 19 2.93 5.79 -0.23
CA LEU A 19 2.60 5.46 1.16
C LEU A 19 1.73 6.53 1.84
N THR A 20 1.74 7.78 1.38
CA THR A 20 0.80 8.79 1.87
C THR A 20 -0.66 8.39 1.59
N HIS A 21 -0.95 7.87 0.39
CA HIS A 21 -2.27 7.36 0.03
C HIS A 21 -2.63 6.13 0.85
N VAL A 22 -1.69 5.19 1.00
CA VAL A 22 -1.87 3.99 1.81
C VAL A 22 -2.18 4.35 3.26
N TRP A 23 -1.48 5.34 3.82
CA TRP A 23 -1.72 5.83 5.19
C TRP A 23 -3.10 6.46 5.35
N MET A 24 -3.53 7.28 4.38
CA MET A 24 -4.86 7.90 4.39
C MET A 24 -5.96 6.84 4.34
N VAL A 25 -5.87 5.86 3.46
CA VAL A 25 -6.84 4.76 3.37
C VAL A 25 -6.84 3.91 4.65
N ARG A 26 -5.67 3.53 5.15
CA ARG A 26 -5.54 2.78 6.41
C ARG A 26 -6.18 3.53 7.58
N THR A 27 -5.99 4.84 7.64
CA THR A 27 -6.55 5.68 8.71
C THR A 27 -8.06 5.79 8.59
N PHE A 28 -8.57 5.97 7.37
CA PHE A 28 -10.01 5.94 7.08
C PHE A 28 -10.64 4.62 7.53
N ILE A 29 -10.14 3.47 7.07
CA ILE A 29 -10.72 2.16 7.42
C ILE A 29 -10.67 1.93 8.93
N LYS A 30 -9.52 2.18 9.58
CA LYS A 30 -9.36 1.94 11.02
C LYS A 30 -10.40 2.68 11.89
N HIS A 31 -10.88 3.84 11.44
CA HIS A 31 -11.82 4.67 12.20
C HIS A 31 -13.24 4.66 11.61
N SER A 32 -13.49 3.78 10.65
CA SER A 32 -14.82 3.50 10.14
C SER A 32 -15.62 2.70 11.18
N GLU A 33 -16.94 2.84 11.18
CA GLU A 33 -17.81 2.07 12.09
C GLU A 33 -17.75 0.58 11.71
N GLU A 34 -17.66 0.32 10.41
CA GLU A 34 -17.60 -1.00 9.78
C GLU A 34 -16.40 -1.83 10.28
N ALA A 35 -15.26 -1.19 10.57
CA ALA A 35 -14.09 -1.88 11.11
C ALA A 35 -14.28 -2.42 12.55
N GLY A 36 -15.36 -2.02 13.25
CA GLY A 36 -15.75 -2.60 14.53
C GLY A 36 -16.60 -3.88 14.39
N GLU A 37 -17.13 -4.13 13.19
CA GLU A 37 -18.08 -5.22 12.91
C GLU A 37 -17.51 -6.25 11.92
N ASP A 38 -16.49 -5.87 11.14
CA ASP A 38 -15.89 -6.68 10.09
C ASP A 38 -14.42 -7.01 10.38
N ASP A 39 -14.14 -8.28 10.67
CA ASP A 39 -12.79 -8.77 10.97
C ASP A 39 -11.85 -8.70 9.74
N GLU A 40 -12.37 -8.76 8.50
CA GLU A 40 -11.56 -8.69 7.29
C GLU A 40 -11.04 -7.26 7.05
N LEU A 41 -11.83 -6.22 7.37
CA LEU A 41 -11.33 -4.84 7.41
C LEU A 41 -10.21 -4.65 8.43
N VAL A 42 -10.31 -5.33 9.57
CA VAL A 42 -9.26 -5.33 10.59
C VAL A 42 -7.96 -5.91 10.02
N GLU A 43 -8.04 -7.00 9.27
CA GLU A 43 -6.89 -7.58 8.58
C GLU A 43 -6.29 -6.60 7.56
N VAL A 44 -7.13 -5.93 6.77
CA VAL A 44 -6.69 -4.93 5.78
C VAL A 44 -5.89 -3.82 6.44
N TYR A 45 -6.47 -3.07 7.37
CA TYR A 45 -5.79 -1.88 7.91
C TYR A 45 -4.53 -2.24 8.73
N ARG A 46 -4.48 -3.45 9.30
CA ARG A 46 -3.29 -3.99 9.97
C ARG A 46 -2.20 -4.33 8.97
N ALA A 47 -2.52 -5.03 7.89
CA ALA A 47 -1.57 -5.38 6.85
C ALA A 47 -0.97 -4.13 6.17
N LEU A 48 -1.77 -3.09 5.94
CA LEU A 48 -1.28 -1.79 5.44
C LEU A 48 -0.27 -1.17 6.43
N TYR A 49 -0.60 -1.16 7.72
CA TYR A 49 0.29 -0.65 8.76
C TYR A 49 1.60 -1.42 8.86
N ASP A 50 1.54 -2.75 8.84
CA ASP A 50 2.71 -3.62 8.94
C ASP A 50 3.68 -3.43 7.78
N PHE A 51 3.17 -3.21 6.56
CA PHE A 51 4.00 -2.90 5.41
C PHE A 51 4.80 -1.61 5.66
N MET A 52 4.13 -0.52 6.04
CA MET A 52 4.74 0.78 6.32
C MET A 52 5.74 0.71 7.48
N LEU A 53 5.36 0.03 8.57
CA LEU A 53 6.23 -0.15 9.74
C LEU A 53 7.53 -0.86 9.35
N SER A 54 7.44 -1.85 8.48
CA SER A 54 8.61 -2.62 8.04
C SER A 54 9.62 -1.81 7.22
N LEU A 55 9.21 -0.68 6.64
CA LEU A 55 10.04 0.22 5.84
C LEU A 55 10.63 1.37 6.66
N GLY A 56 10.07 1.67 7.83
CA GLY A 56 10.47 2.80 8.65
C GLY A 56 11.92 2.76 9.15
N GLY A 57 12.52 1.58 9.30
CA GLY A 57 13.94 1.43 9.66
C GLY A 57 14.86 1.98 8.55
N PRO A 58 14.88 1.34 7.36
CA PRO A 58 15.66 1.83 6.22
C PRO A 58 15.38 3.29 5.85
N ALA A 59 14.11 3.72 5.91
CA ALA A 59 13.74 5.11 5.63
C ALA A 59 14.43 6.12 6.56
N ARG A 60 14.42 5.87 7.88
CA ARG A 60 15.07 6.77 8.86
C ARG A 60 16.59 6.80 8.73
N SER A 61 17.19 5.73 8.24
CA SER A 61 18.64 5.64 8.00
C SER A 61 19.05 6.09 6.59
N ASN A 62 18.09 6.55 5.77
CA ASN A 62 18.29 6.90 4.36
C ASN A 62 18.97 5.79 3.54
N ASP A 63 18.68 4.52 3.88
CA ASP A 63 19.19 3.34 3.20
C ASP A 63 18.22 2.93 2.08
N ALA A 64 18.36 3.57 0.91
CA ALA A 64 17.50 3.32 -0.23
C ALA A 64 17.55 1.86 -0.73
N GLN A 65 18.72 1.23 -0.71
CA GLN A 65 18.87 -0.14 -1.18
C GLN A 65 18.20 -1.15 -0.23
N GLY A 66 18.40 -0.97 1.07
CA GLY A 66 17.72 -1.75 2.10
C GLY A 66 16.21 -1.55 2.09
N TYR A 67 15.76 -0.31 1.87
CA TYR A 67 14.35 0.04 1.72
C TYR A 67 13.72 -0.75 0.57
N LEU A 68 14.30 -0.66 -0.64
CA LEU A 68 13.76 -1.32 -1.83
C LEU A 68 13.79 -2.84 -1.70
N THR A 69 14.83 -3.40 -1.09
CA THR A 69 14.93 -4.85 -0.81
C THR A 69 13.79 -5.30 0.11
N GLN A 70 13.56 -4.57 1.20
CA GLN A 70 12.49 -4.86 2.15
C GLN A 70 11.10 -4.69 1.52
N ALA A 71 10.90 -3.62 0.74
CA ALA A 71 9.65 -3.36 0.03
C ALA A 71 9.30 -4.51 -0.93
N ARG A 72 10.25 -4.97 -1.77
CA ARG A 72 10.03 -6.13 -2.65
C ARG A 72 9.66 -7.40 -1.88
N LYS A 73 10.35 -7.67 -0.77
CA LYS A 73 10.10 -8.85 0.07
C LYS A 73 8.68 -8.85 0.67
N LYS A 74 8.14 -7.68 0.98
CA LYS A 74 6.84 -7.51 1.65
C LYS A 74 5.70 -7.16 0.70
N PHE A 75 6.00 -6.81 -0.55
CA PHE A 75 5.01 -6.32 -1.52
C PHE A 75 3.84 -7.28 -1.75
N SER A 76 4.08 -8.59 -1.77
CA SER A 76 3.00 -9.58 -1.96
C SER A 76 1.93 -9.50 -0.86
N LYS A 77 2.28 -9.13 0.36
CA LYS A 77 1.32 -8.94 1.46
C LYS A 77 0.51 -7.66 1.28
N LEU A 78 1.16 -6.56 0.91
CA LEU A 78 0.49 -5.30 0.57
C LEU A 78 -0.51 -5.50 -0.58
N TYR A 79 -0.08 -6.23 -1.61
CA TYR A 79 -0.91 -6.55 -2.76
C TYR A 79 -2.18 -7.31 -2.38
N ARG A 80 -2.04 -8.36 -1.55
CA ARG A 80 -3.17 -9.15 -1.03
C ARG A 80 -4.11 -8.33 -0.16
N ALA A 81 -3.60 -7.44 0.70
CA ALA A 81 -4.44 -6.56 1.50
C ALA A 81 -5.28 -5.62 0.63
N LYS A 82 -4.70 -5.13 -0.48
CA LYS A 82 -5.44 -4.35 -1.48
C LYS A 82 -6.48 -5.20 -2.21
N ASP A 83 -6.18 -6.44 -2.58
CA ASP A 83 -7.14 -7.34 -3.24
C ASP A 83 -8.32 -7.63 -2.33
N LEU A 84 -8.03 -8.03 -1.08
CA LEU A 84 -9.05 -8.28 -0.07
C LEU A 84 -9.95 -7.07 0.10
N PHE A 85 -9.38 -5.87 0.28
CA PHE A 85 -10.18 -4.66 0.44
C PHE A 85 -11.11 -4.39 -0.76
N VAL A 86 -10.61 -4.57 -1.99
CA VAL A 86 -11.42 -4.38 -3.20
C VAL A 86 -12.54 -5.43 -3.30
N GLU A 87 -12.29 -6.65 -2.84
CA GLU A 87 -13.25 -7.75 -2.84
C GLU A 87 -14.38 -7.54 -1.84
N ILE A 88 -14.06 -7.19 -0.59
CA ILE A 88 -15.04 -7.08 0.50
C ILE A 88 -15.76 -5.73 0.52
N GLN A 89 -15.14 -4.66 0.01
CA GLN A 89 -15.70 -3.31 0.09
C GLN A 89 -17.15 -3.18 -0.43
N PRO A 90 -17.55 -3.79 -1.56
CA PRO A 90 -18.94 -3.70 -2.05
C PRO A 90 -19.97 -4.30 -1.10
N GLU A 91 -19.59 -5.30 -0.31
CA GLU A 91 -20.48 -6.00 0.64
C GLU A 91 -20.62 -5.22 1.95
N ILE A 92 -19.54 -4.54 2.36
CA ILE A 92 -19.47 -3.77 3.60
C ILE A 92 -20.21 -2.44 3.50
N ALA A 93 -19.92 -1.66 2.45
CA ALA A 93 -20.43 -0.30 2.34
C ALA A 93 -20.53 0.16 0.89
N ALA A 94 -21.74 0.51 0.45
CA ALA A 94 -21.99 1.01 -0.90
C ALA A 94 -21.65 2.51 -1.09
N HIS A 95 -21.14 3.20 -0.07
CA HIS A 95 -20.96 4.65 -0.13
C HIS A 95 -19.64 5.08 -0.76
N THR A 96 -19.66 6.25 -1.40
CA THR A 96 -18.58 6.80 -2.24
C THR A 96 -17.22 6.80 -1.54
N ASN A 97 -17.15 7.06 -0.22
CA ASN A 97 -15.86 7.09 0.49
C ASN A 97 -15.10 5.76 0.42
N PHE A 98 -15.77 4.62 0.60
CA PHE A 98 -15.13 3.30 0.52
C PHE A 98 -14.70 2.96 -0.90
N GLN A 99 -15.53 3.29 -1.89
CA GLN A 99 -15.19 3.14 -3.31
C GLN A 99 -13.93 3.96 -3.66
N MET A 100 -13.88 5.24 -3.25
CA MET A 100 -12.73 6.11 -3.47
C MET A 100 -11.48 5.63 -2.72
N ALA A 101 -11.64 5.09 -1.51
CA ALA A 101 -10.55 4.48 -0.77
C ALA A 101 -9.98 3.26 -1.50
N ALA A 102 -10.84 2.39 -2.04
CA ALA A 102 -10.43 1.22 -2.83
C ALA A 102 -9.69 1.62 -4.10
N HIS A 103 -10.17 2.65 -4.81
CA HIS A 103 -9.50 3.23 -5.98
C HIS A 103 -8.13 3.83 -5.62
N SER A 104 -8.07 4.64 -4.56
CA SER A 104 -6.83 5.28 -4.08
C SER A 104 -5.77 4.23 -3.69
N LEU A 105 -6.18 3.21 -2.91
CA LEU A 105 -5.29 2.13 -2.51
C LEU A 105 -4.79 1.33 -3.71
N SER A 106 -5.68 0.99 -4.65
CA SER A 106 -5.30 0.26 -5.86
C SER A 106 -4.28 1.02 -6.69
N ALA A 107 -4.51 2.31 -6.95
CA ALA A 107 -3.58 3.15 -7.69
C ALA A 107 -2.21 3.24 -7.01
N ALA A 108 -2.18 3.43 -5.70
CA ALA A 108 -0.95 3.51 -4.93
C ALA A 108 -0.17 2.19 -4.96
N VAL A 109 -0.83 1.05 -4.70
CA VAL A 109 -0.18 -0.27 -4.69
C VAL A 109 0.33 -0.68 -6.06
N ASP A 110 -0.44 -0.42 -7.12
CA ASP A 110 -0.01 -0.70 -8.49
C ASP A 110 1.19 0.17 -8.87
N ARG A 111 1.21 1.45 -8.48
CA ARG A 111 2.35 2.33 -8.71
C ARG A 111 3.60 1.88 -7.94
N ILE A 112 3.46 1.42 -6.69
CA ILE A 112 4.56 0.82 -5.93
C ILE A 112 5.10 -0.41 -6.65
N GLY A 113 4.22 -1.30 -7.15
CA GLY A 113 4.63 -2.48 -7.92
C GLY A 113 5.42 -2.13 -9.18
N GLN A 114 5.01 -1.09 -9.90
CA GLN A 114 5.74 -0.56 -11.06
C GLN A 114 7.14 -0.06 -10.68
N ILE A 115 7.26 0.77 -9.64
CA ILE A 115 8.56 1.29 -9.17
C ILE A 115 9.49 0.15 -8.75
N LEU A 116 8.94 -0.87 -8.08
CA LEU A 116 9.71 -2.02 -7.62
C LEU A 116 10.08 -3.02 -8.74
N GLY A 117 9.51 -2.87 -9.94
CA GLY A 117 9.66 -3.82 -11.04
C GLY A 117 8.99 -5.16 -10.79
N VAL A 118 7.97 -5.21 -9.92
CA VAL A 118 7.23 -6.42 -9.57
C VAL A 118 5.78 -6.28 -10.02
N GLY A 119 5.46 -6.90 -11.16
CA GLY A 119 4.07 -6.98 -11.65
C GLY A 119 3.25 -8.02 -10.87
N LYS A 120 1.91 -7.96 -11.02
CA LYS A 120 0.93 -8.94 -10.50
C LYS A 120 1.52 -10.35 -10.57
N LYS A 121 2.05 -10.89 -9.47
CA LYS A 121 2.34 -12.33 -9.41
C LYS A 121 0.96 -12.98 -9.32
N ARG A 122 0.50 -13.47 -10.47
CA ARG A 122 -0.65 -14.36 -10.60
C ARG A 122 -0.48 -15.56 -9.66
#